data_AF-A0A2D6K209-F1
#
_entry.id   AF-A0A2D6K209-F1
#
_cell.length_a   1.000
_cell.length_b   1.000
_cell.length_c   1.000
_cell.angle_alpha   90.00
_cell.angle_beta   90.00
_cell.angle_gamma   90.00
#
_symmetry.space_group_name_H-M   'P 1'
#
loop_
_entity.id
_entity.type
_entity.pdbx_description
1 polymer ?
#
loop_
_entity_poly.entity_id
_entity_poly.type
_entity_poly.pdbx_seq_one_letter_code
_entity_poly.pdbx_strand_id
1 'polypeptide(L)'
;MADITVMRYLYFTILCLIVLISASTHSHAAMGMDTPAKQAIVIDYDTGLVLLEKNADERMPTSSMSKVMTTILTFDALKQDHVKLDTTFLVSEKAWRKGGSKMFVEVDKSVKVEDLLRGVIIQSGNDATIVLAEGLAGTEEAFADAINRKAHELGMDNSHFMNASGWPDPNHYSTARDLSKMAVSLIRDYPEFYPIFSETEFTFNEITQPNRNPLLYRDVGADGIKTGHTEDGGYGLIGSGSRDGRRAIVVVNGLSSSKERATESAKLLAWALQSFENKAVISANQPLGDAPVMYGKSKTVAASVSKDLVLTLPKLGGDNWTKTVKLKDSLTAPIKKGQEVGSIVIDVPNLYSIERPLIASNDVEELGFFWKMIENARIMIMGK
;
A
#
# COMPACT_ATOMS: atom_id res chain seq x y z
N MET A 1 41.09 51.48 -9.71
CA MET A 1 39.92 50.97 -8.97
C MET A 1 39.04 50.09 -9.87
N ALA A 2 39.60 49.05 -10.48
CA ALA A 2 38.87 48.16 -11.39
C ALA A 2 39.18 46.66 -11.16
N ASP A 3 39.78 46.29 -10.03
CA ASP A 3 40.35 44.94 -9.84
C ASP A 3 39.69 44.10 -8.73
N ILE A 4 38.95 44.74 -7.82
CA ILE A 4 38.39 44.02 -6.65
C ILE A 4 37.05 43.36 -6.99
N THR A 5 36.30 43.92 -7.94
CA THR A 5 34.96 43.42 -8.28
C THR A 5 35.01 42.14 -9.10
N VAL A 6 35.95 42.01 -10.04
CA VAL A 6 36.10 40.83 -10.91
C VAL A 6 36.60 39.63 -10.11
N MET A 7 37.52 39.83 -9.16
CA MET A 7 37.98 38.75 -8.28
C MET A 7 36.88 38.22 -7.37
N ARG A 8 35.96 39.08 -6.91
CA ARG A 8 34.82 38.68 -6.07
C ARG A 8 33.82 37.80 -6.82
N TYR A 9 33.56 38.08 -8.10
CA TYR A 9 32.69 37.23 -8.92
C TYR A 9 33.33 35.88 -9.25
N LEU A 10 34.66 35.84 -9.46
CA LEU A 10 35.37 34.59 -9.75
C LEU A 10 35.43 33.65 -8.53
N TYR A 11 35.58 34.20 -7.32
CA TYR A 11 35.48 33.41 -6.08
C TYR A 11 34.06 32.91 -5.82
N PHE A 12 33.03 33.71 -6.14
CA PHE A 12 31.63 33.31 -5.94
C PHE A 12 31.17 32.22 -6.92
N THR A 13 31.64 32.25 -8.17
CA THR A 13 31.37 31.18 -9.15
C THR A 13 32.14 29.91 -8.86
N ILE A 14 33.39 29.97 -8.39
CA ILE A 14 34.14 28.78 -7.97
C ILE A 14 33.53 28.17 -6.69
N LEU A 15 33.05 28.97 -5.74
CA LEU A 15 32.37 28.48 -4.54
C LEU A 15 31.00 27.83 -4.88
N CYS A 16 30.25 28.38 -5.83
CA CYS A 16 29.01 27.76 -6.32
C CYS A 16 29.29 26.45 -7.10
N LEU A 17 30.39 26.37 -7.85
CA LEU A 17 30.77 25.15 -8.57
C LEU A 17 31.22 24.03 -7.62
N ILE A 18 31.85 24.36 -6.49
CA ILE A 18 32.27 23.37 -5.48
C ILE A 18 31.09 22.89 -4.62
N VAL A 19 30.09 23.73 -4.37
CA VAL A 19 28.84 23.32 -3.66
C VAL A 19 27.94 22.44 -4.55
N LEU A 20 28.01 22.59 -5.88
CA LEU A 20 27.24 21.76 -6.83
C LEU A 20 27.83 20.36 -7.08
N ILE A 21 29.06 20.08 -6.64
CA ILE A 21 29.71 18.76 -6.81
C ILE A 21 29.56 17.87 -5.56
N SER A 22 28.99 18.40 -4.47
CA SER A 22 28.70 17.61 -3.25
C SER A 22 27.23 17.19 -3.12
N ALA A 23 26.46 17.25 -4.21
CA ALA A 23 25.28 16.41 -4.35
C ALA A 23 25.76 14.98 -4.61
N SER A 24 26.32 14.36 -3.56
CA SER A 24 26.43 12.92 -3.47
C SER A 24 25.01 12.40 -3.66
N THR A 25 24.68 12.01 -4.89
CA THR A 25 23.69 10.97 -5.09
C THR A 25 24.24 9.78 -4.33
N HIS A 26 23.85 9.64 -3.06
CA HIS A 26 23.89 8.35 -2.41
C HIS A 26 22.95 7.50 -3.25
N SER A 27 23.51 6.91 -4.31
CA SER A 27 22.95 5.72 -4.92
C SER A 27 22.92 4.74 -3.77
N HIS A 28 21.76 4.65 -3.13
CA HIS A 28 21.50 3.62 -2.16
C HIS A 28 21.61 2.37 -3.01
N ALA A 29 22.77 1.72 -2.94
CA ALA A 29 22.86 0.31 -3.31
C ALA A 29 21.99 -0.41 -2.28
N ALA A 30 20.69 -0.36 -2.53
CA ALA A 30 19.73 -1.19 -1.86
C ALA A 30 20.27 -2.62 -2.01
N MET A 31 20.05 -3.47 -1.02
CA MET A 31 20.12 -4.92 -1.19
C MET A 31 19.02 -5.40 -2.16
N GLY A 32 18.87 -4.73 -3.30
CA GLY A 32 17.81 -4.89 -4.26
C GLY A 32 18.08 -6.14 -5.07
N MET A 33 17.14 -7.05 -5.03
CA MET A 33 17.05 -8.14 -5.98
C MET A 33 16.74 -7.56 -7.37
N ASP A 34 17.44 -8.01 -8.41
CA ASP A 34 17.01 -7.72 -9.79
C ASP A 34 15.92 -8.71 -10.23
N THR A 35 15.04 -8.23 -11.10
CA THR A 35 13.88 -8.97 -11.61
C THR A 35 13.70 -8.79 -13.12
N PRO A 36 13.41 -9.86 -13.89
CA PRO A 36 13.06 -9.76 -15.30
C PRO A 36 11.70 -9.12 -15.55
N ALA A 37 10.87 -8.90 -14.52
CA ALA A 37 9.58 -8.23 -14.67
C ALA A 37 9.79 -6.81 -15.23
N LYS A 38 8.88 -6.37 -16.10
CA LYS A 38 8.90 -4.98 -16.62
C LYS A 38 8.49 -3.99 -15.54
N GLN A 39 7.47 -4.36 -14.76
CA GLN A 39 7.01 -3.63 -13.58
C GLN A 39 7.02 -4.56 -12.38
N ALA A 40 7.50 -4.07 -11.24
CA ALA A 40 7.49 -4.77 -9.98
C ALA A 40 7.34 -3.81 -8.79
N ILE A 41 6.62 -4.25 -7.77
CA ILE A 41 6.71 -3.68 -6.42
C ILE A 41 6.60 -4.79 -5.39
N VAL A 42 7.40 -4.72 -4.34
CA VAL A 42 7.33 -5.58 -3.16
C VAL A 42 7.21 -4.68 -1.96
N ILE A 43 6.19 -4.90 -1.14
CA ILE A 43 5.95 -4.12 0.07
C ILE A 43 5.84 -5.00 1.30
N ASP A 44 6.27 -4.46 2.42
CA ASP A 44 5.87 -4.93 3.74
C ASP A 44 4.43 -4.50 4.00
N TYR A 45 3.55 -5.45 4.34
CA TYR A 45 2.13 -5.15 4.56
C TYR A 45 1.89 -4.33 5.82
N ASP A 46 2.63 -4.62 6.91
CA ASP A 46 2.37 -4.04 8.22
C ASP A 46 2.88 -2.60 8.33
N THR A 47 4.06 -2.32 7.76
CA THR A 47 4.69 -0.98 7.81
C THR A 47 4.41 -0.14 6.56
N GLY A 48 4.00 -0.77 5.46
CA GLY A 48 3.86 -0.12 4.15
C GLY A 48 5.19 0.19 3.46
N LEU A 49 6.33 -0.28 4.00
CA LEU A 49 7.63 -0.04 3.41
C LEU A 49 7.75 -0.72 2.04
N VAL A 50 8.16 0.05 1.03
CA VAL A 50 8.55 -0.51 -0.27
C VAL A 50 9.95 -1.12 -0.15
N LEU A 51 10.02 -2.44 -0.32
CA LEU A 51 11.27 -3.22 -0.25
C LEU A 51 11.98 -3.26 -1.60
N LEU A 52 11.19 -3.29 -2.67
CA LEU A 52 11.67 -3.28 -4.05
C LEU A 52 10.63 -2.58 -4.91
N GLU A 53 11.10 -1.76 -5.85
CA GLU A 53 10.26 -1.22 -6.91
C GLU A 53 11.05 -1.11 -8.21
N LYS A 54 10.37 -1.41 -9.32
CA LYS A 54 10.88 -1.26 -10.68
C LYS A 54 9.71 -0.80 -11.55
N ASN A 55 9.80 0.41 -12.10
CA ASN A 55 8.73 1.01 -12.89
C ASN A 55 7.34 0.92 -12.21
N ALA A 56 7.32 1.06 -10.88
CA ALA A 56 6.12 0.74 -10.10
C ALA A 56 4.93 1.69 -10.36
N ASP A 57 5.21 2.88 -10.91
CA ASP A 57 4.23 3.89 -11.32
C ASP A 57 4.00 3.94 -12.83
N GLU A 58 4.65 3.07 -13.60
CA GLU A 58 4.40 2.96 -15.04
C GLU A 58 3.04 2.28 -15.28
N ARG A 59 2.23 2.88 -16.16
CA ARG A 59 0.93 2.33 -16.54
C ARG A 59 1.12 1.03 -17.33
N MET A 60 0.36 0.01 -16.97
CA MET A 60 0.42 -1.31 -17.58
C MET A 60 -0.98 -1.93 -17.71
N PRO A 61 -1.20 -2.80 -18.72
CA PRO A 61 -2.40 -3.63 -18.75
C PRO A 61 -2.46 -4.52 -17.52
N THR A 62 -3.59 -4.51 -16.82
CA THR A 62 -3.80 -5.31 -15.61
C THR A 62 -4.13 -6.76 -15.91
N SER A 63 -4.69 -7.02 -17.09
CA SER A 63 -5.30 -8.31 -17.41
C SER A 63 -6.27 -8.73 -16.27
N SER A 64 -6.34 -10.03 -15.97
CA SER A 64 -7.21 -10.54 -14.89
C SER A 64 -6.88 -10.07 -13.46
N MET A 65 -5.82 -9.29 -13.22
CA MET A 65 -5.57 -8.70 -11.90
C MET A 65 -6.67 -7.71 -11.50
N SER A 66 -7.35 -7.08 -12.46
CA SER A 66 -8.51 -6.19 -12.19
C SER A 66 -9.68 -6.87 -11.51
N LYS A 67 -9.82 -8.20 -11.63
CA LYS A 67 -10.90 -8.95 -10.99
C LYS A 67 -10.87 -8.84 -9.47
N VAL A 68 -9.72 -8.49 -8.88
CA VAL A 68 -9.63 -8.18 -7.45
C VAL A 68 -10.54 -7.01 -7.08
N MET A 69 -10.69 -6.00 -7.93
CA MET A 69 -11.62 -4.89 -7.67
C MET A 69 -13.09 -5.36 -7.74
N THR A 70 -13.41 -6.27 -8.67
CA THR A 70 -14.74 -6.89 -8.72
C THR A 70 -15.06 -7.67 -7.46
N THR A 71 -14.08 -8.40 -6.90
CA THR A 71 -14.26 -9.09 -5.62
C THR A 71 -14.43 -8.10 -4.46
N ILE A 72 -13.65 -7.00 -4.42
CA ILE A 72 -13.77 -5.96 -3.39
C ILE A 72 -15.18 -5.35 -3.39
N LEU A 73 -15.72 -4.97 -4.54
CA LEU A 73 -17.07 -4.42 -4.63
C LEU A 73 -18.15 -5.44 -4.27
N THR A 74 -17.93 -6.72 -4.58
CA THR A 74 -18.84 -7.80 -4.14
C THR A 74 -18.79 -7.96 -2.62
N PHE A 75 -17.60 -7.89 -2.02
CA PHE A 75 -17.45 -7.94 -0.56
C PHE A 75 -18.04 -6.72 0.14
N ASP A 76 -17.95 -5.53 -0.45
CA ASP A 76 -18.67 -4.34 0.03
C ASP A 76 -20.18 -4.59 0.07
N ALA A 77 -20.75 -5.12 -1.00
CA ALA A 77 -22.17 -5.43 -1.07
C ALA A 77 -22.59 -6.50 -0.04
N LEU A 78 -21.72 -7.48 0.24
CA LEU A 78 -21.93 -8.48 1.29
C LEU A 78 -21.86 -7.87 2.70
N LYS A 79 -20.86 -7.01 3.00
CA LYS A 79 -20.72 -6.36 4.31
C LYS A 79 -21.82 -5.35 4.60
N GLN A 80 -22.40 -4.75 3.56
CA GLN A 80 -23.51 -3.80 3.65
C GLN A 80 -24.89 -4.49 3.62
N ASP A 81 -24.93 -5.83 3.63
CA ASP A 81 -26.16 -6.63 3.54
C ASP A 81 -27.02 -6.32 2.30
N HIS A 82 -26.44 -5.73 1.24
CA HIS A 82 -27.11 -5.51 -0.04
C HIS A 82 -27.34 -6.81 -0.80
N VAL A 83 -26.42 -7.78 -0.62
CA VAL A 83 -26.52 -9.14 -1.14
C VAL A 83 -26.05 -10.13 -0.08
N LYS A 84 -26.40 -11.40 -0.25
CA LYS A 84 -25.92 -12.52 0.56
C LYS A 84 -25.18 -13.52 -0.33
N LEU A 85 -24.39 -14.40 0.28
CA LEU A 85 -23.69 -15.47 -0.44
C LEU A 85 -24.64 -16.40 -1.24
N ASP A 86 -25.86 -16.60 -0.73
CA ASP A 86 -26.91 -17.41 -1.38
C ASP A 86 -27.80 -16.62 -2.35
N THR A 87 -27.61 -15.30 -2.46
CA THR A 87 -28.26 -14.49 -3.50
C THR A 87 -27.84 -15.01 -4.87
N THR A 88 -28.78 -15.12 -5.80
CA THR A 88 -28.50 -15.59 -7.15
C THR A 88 -28.62 -14.46 -8.17
N PHE A 89 -27.74 -14.48 -9.17
CA PHE A 89 -27.78 -13.56 -10.30
C PHE A 89 -28.02 -14.31 -11.60
N LEU A 90 -28.85 -13.73 -12.46
CA LEU A 90 -29.16 -14.25 -13.79
C LEU A 90 -27.95 -14.13 -14.71
N VAL A 91 -27.63 -15.21 -15.41
CA VAL A 91 -26.55 -15.23 -16.39
C VAL A 91 -27.05 -14.66 -17.71
N SER A 92 -26.53 -13.49 -18.08
CA SER A 92 -26.83 -12.88 -19.38
C SER A 92 -26.15 -13.60 -20.55
N GLU A 93 -26.69 -13.40 -21.75
CA GLU A 93 -26.04 -13.86 -22.98
C GLU A 93 -24.65 -13.22 -23.17
N LYS A 94 -24.46 -11.96 -22.74
CA LYS A 94 -23.17 -11.26 -22.76
C LYS A 94 -22.13 -12.00 -21.92
N ALA A 95 -22.49 -12.37 -20.68
CA ALA A 95 -21.61 -13.12 -19.79
C ALA A 95 -21.25 -14.50 -20.37
N TRP A 96 -22.25 -15.27 -20.82
CA TRP A 96 -22.06 -16.61 -21.39
C TRP A 96 -21.14 -16.61 -22.62
N ARG A 97 -21.33 -15.64 -23.54
CA ARG A 97 -20.54 -15.53 -24.78
C ARG A 97 -19.10 -15.05 -24.54
N LYS A 98 -18.78 -14.42 -23.40
CA LYS A 98 -17.46 -13.84 -23.15
C LYS A 98 -16.35 -14.89 -23.26
N GLY A 99 -15.27 -14.57 -23.98
CA GLY A 99 -14.12 -15.46 -24.16
C GLY A 99 -13.13 -15.48 -22.99
N GLY A 100 -11.98 -16.14 -23.18
CA GLY A 100 -10.94 -16.27 -22.15
C GLY A 100 -11.25 -17.34 -21.10
N SER A 101 -10.74 -17.18 -19.87
CA SER A 101 -11.04 -18.09 -18.76
C SER A 101 -12.52 -18.03 -18.40
N LYS A 102 -13.11 -19.19 -18.10
CA LYS A 102 -14.55 -19.34 -17.81
C LYS A 102 -14.79 -20.20 -16.57
N MET A 103 -15.87 -19.88 -15.88
CA MET A 103 -16.52 -20.73 -14.89
C MET A 103 -17.49 -21.73 -15.56
N PHE A 104 -17.86 -21.49 -16.82
CA PHE A 104 -18.83 -22.27 -17.59
C PHE A 104 -20.26 -22.13 -17.06
N VAL A 105 -20.63 -20.89 -16.71
CA VAL A 105 -22.03 -20.55 -16.40
C VAL A 105 -22.92 -20.74 -17.64
N GLU A 106 -24.17 -21.10 -17.42
CA GLU A 106 -25.15 -21.34 -18.48
C GLU A 106 -26.10 -20.15 -18.60
N VAL A 107 -26.34 -19.69 -19.84
CA VAL A 107 -27.29 -18.61 -20.12
C VAL A 107 -28.68 -18.92 -19.56
N ASP A 108 -29.38 -17.88 -19.09
CA ASP A 108 -30.73 -17.95 -18.51
C ASP A 108 -30.86 -18.75 -17.20
N LYS A 109 -29.75 -19.27 -16.65
CA LYS A 109 -29.71 -19.81 -15.30
C LYS A 109 -29.31 -18.74 -14.29
N SER A 110 -29.59 -18.99 -13.01
CA SER A 110 -29.12 -18.14 -11.91
C SER A 110 -28.05 -18.85 -11.10
N VAL A 111 -26.98 -18.14 -10.77
CA VAL A 111 -25.82 -18.68 -10.04
C VAL A 111 -25.65 -17.90 -8.74
N LYS A 112 -25.32 -18.60 -7.64
CA LYS A 112 -25.11 -17.97 -6.33
C LYS A 112 -23.89 -17.05 -6.35
N VAL A 113 -23.95 -15.95 -5.60
CA VAL A 113 -22.81 -15.03 -5.38
C VAL A 113 -21.59 -15.79 -4.86
N GLU A 114 -21.79 -16.76 -3.97
CA GLU A 114 -20.71 -17.62 -3.46
C GLU A 114 -19.95 -18.37 -4.57
N ASP A 115 -20.68 -19.02 -5.48
CA ASP A 115 -20.09 -19.78 -6.58
C ASP A 115 -19.43 -18.84 -7.60
N LEU A 116 -20.06 -17.69 -7.87
CA LEU A 116 -19.50 -16.67 -8.75
C LEU A 116 -18.18 -16.11 -8.20
N LEU A 117 -18.10 -15.83 -6.89
CA LEU A 117 -16.87 -15.37 -6.25
C LEU A 117 -15.74 -16.38 -6.43
N ARG A 118 -16.00 -17.68 -6.19
CA ARG A 118 -15.02 -18.74 -6.43
C ARG A 118 -14.63 -18.88 -7.90
N GLY A 119 -15.59 -18.75 -8.82
CA GLY A 119 -15.33 -18.69 -10.26
C GLY A 119 -14.41 -17.53 -10.66
N VAL A 120 -14.60 -16.35 -10.06
CA VAL A 120 -13.75 -15.17 -10.31
C VAL A 120 -12.36 -15.33 -9.68
N ILE A 121 -12.29 -15.77 -8.43
CA ILE A 121 -11.04 -15.82 -7.66
C ILE A 121 -10.14 -16.96 -8.14
N ILE A 122 -10.67 -18.19 -8.19
CA ILE A 122 -9.91 -19.43 -8.39
C ILE A 122 -9.71 -19.66 -9.89
N GLN A 123 -10.79 -19.61 -10.66
CA GLN A 123 -10.80 -19.96 -12.08
C GLN A 123 -10.55 -18.75 -12.99
N SER A 124 -10.64 -17.53 -12.45
CA SER A 124 -10.52 -16.29 -13.23
C SER A 124 -11.59 -16.12 -14.30
N GLY A 125 -12.78 -16.69 -14.10
CA GLY A 125 -13.89 -16.72 -15.06
C GLY A 125 -14.37 -15.33 -15.44
N ASN A 126 -14.22 -14.94 -16.71
CA ASN A 126 -14.73 -13.67 -17.23
C ASN A 126 -16.25 -13.63 -17.26
N ASP A 127 -16.87 -14.78 -17.54
CA ASP A 127 -18.30 -14.99 -17.49
C ASP A 127 -18.85 -14.71 -16.08
N ALA A 128 -18.32 -15.38 -15.05
CA ALA A 128 -18.70 -15.14 -13.66
C ALA A 128 -18.47 -13.69 -13.21
N THR A 129 -17.40 -13.06 -13.71
CA THR A 129 -17.08 -11.65 -13.42
C THR A 129 -18.15 -10.71 -13.97
N ILE A 130 -18.63 -10.95 -15.20
CA ILE A 130 -19.69 -10.15 -15.82
C ILE A 130 -21.02 -10.38 -15.10
N VAL A 131 -21.33 -11.62 -14.71
CA VAL A 131 -22.56 -11.90 -13.95
C VAL A 131 -22.59 -11.14 -12.62
N LEU A 132 -21.47 -11.10 -11.87
CA LEU A 132 -21.38 -10.28 -10.66
C LEU A 132 -21.55 -8.79 -10.97
N ALA A 133 -20.90 -8.30 -12.02
CA ALA A 133 -20.97 -6.89 -12.39
C ALA A 133 -22.41 -6.45 -12.75
N GLU A 134 -23.08 -7.22 -13.59
CA GLU A 134 -24.47 -6.98 -13.99
C GLU A 134 -25.44 -7.18 -12.82
N GLY A 135 -25.23 -8.19 -11.99
CA GLY A 135 -26.05 -8.44 -10.81
C GLY A 135 -25.98 -7.33 -9.75
N LEU A 136 -24.82 -6.70 -9.59
CA LEU A 136 -24.58 -5.65 -8.59
C LEU A 136 -24.91 -4.24 -9.09
N ALA A 137 -24.70 -3.95 -10.38
CA ALA A 137 -24.82 -2.60 -10.93
C ALA A 137 -25.80 -2.48 -12.11
N GLY A 138 -26.48 -3.56 -12.49
CA GLY A 138 -27.38 -3.64 -13.64
C GLY A 138 -26.66 -3.83 -14.97
N THR A 139 -25.54 -3.12 -15.20
CA THR A 139 -24.69 -3.29 -16.38
C THR A 139 -23.21 -3.32 -16.02
N GLU A 140 -22.37 -3.91 -16.89
CA GLU A 140 -20.92 -3.93 -16.69
C GLU A 140 -20.31 -2.52 -16.76
N GLU A 141 -20.90 -1.64 -17.55
CA GLU A 141 -20.45 -0.25 -17.71
C GLU A 141 -20.71 0.55 -16.43
N ALA A 142 -21.90 0.41 -15.83
CA ALA A 142 -22.19 1.02 -14.52
C ALA A 142 -21.30 0.42 -13.41
N PHE A 143 -20.95 -0.86 -13.52
CA PHE A 143 -19.99 -1.49 -12.62
C PHE A 143 -18.57 -0.94 -12.79
N ALA A 144 -18.12 -0.66 -14.03
CA ALA A 144 -16.83 -0.03 -14.28
C ALA A 144 -16.75 1.37 -13.64
N ASP A 145 -17.83 2.15 -13.66
CA ASP A 145 -17.91 3.42 -12.94
C ASP A 145 -17.76 3.23 -11.42
N ALA A 146 -18.37 2.17 -10.86
CA ALA A 146 -18.21 1.82 -9.45
C ALA A 146 -16.78 1.40 -9.09
N ILE A 147 -16.14 0.61 -9.96
CA ILE A 147 -14.73 0.21 -9.84
C ILE A 147 -13.84 1.46 -9.78
N ASN A 148 -14.04 2.44 -10.67
CA ASN A 148 -13.24 3.66 -10.71
C ASN A 148 -13.46 4.54 -9.47
N ARG A 149 -14.69 4.64 -8.95
CA ARG A 149 -14.96 5.32 -7.66
C ARG A 149 -14.20 4.65 -6.52
N LYS A 150 -14.26 3.32 -6.42
CA LYS A 150 -13.50 2.57 -5.41
C LYS A 150 -12.00 2.73 -5.58
N ALA A 151 -11.49 2.70 -6.81
CA ALA A 151 -10.07 2.92 -7.08
C ALA A 151 -9.60 4.28 -6.53
N HIS A 152 -10.38 5.34 -6.74
CA HIS A 152 -10.09 6.66 -6.15
C HIS A 152 -10.16 6.66 -4.62
N GLU A 153 -11.15 5.99 -4.01
CA GLU A 153 -11.22 5.82 -2.53
C GLU A 153 -9.98 5.12 -1.96
N LEU A 154 -9.40 4.18 -2.71
CA LEU A 154 -8.17 3.47 -2.35
C LEU A 154 -6.88 4.25 -2.69
N GLY A 155 -7.01 5.45 -3.26
CA GLY A 155 -5.88 6.29 -3.69
C GLY A 155 -5.12 5.71 -4.88
N MET A 156 -5.80 4.97 -5.77
CA MET A 156 -5.22 4.40 -6.99
C MET A 156 -5.24 5.40 -8.14
N ASP A 157 -4.53 6.52 -7.96
CA ASP A 157 -4.61 7.71 -8.84
C ASP A 157 -4.08 7.48 -10.27
N ASN A 158 -3.36 6.39 -10.52
CA ASN A 158 -2.80 6.03 -11.83
C ASN A 158 -3.51 4.81 -12.45
N SER A 159 -4.77 4.58 -12.05
CA SER A 159 -5.57 3.45 -12.49
C SER A 159 -6.89 3.90 -13.13
N HIS A 160 -7.29 3.20 -14.18
CA HIS A 160 -8.57 3.40 -14.85
C HIS A 160 -9.06 2.07 -15.40
N PHE A 161 -10.32 1.73 -15.13
CA PHE A 161 -10.90 0.44 -15.47
C PHE A 161 -12.11 0.64 -16.38
N MET A 162 -12.11 -0.05 -17.52
CA MET A 162 -13.16 0.05 -18.55
C MET A 162 -14.19 -1.09 -18.45
N ASN A 163 -13.88 -2.14 -17.69
CA ASN A 163 -14.72 -3.32 -17.52
C ASN A 163 -14.36 -4.07 -16.24
N ALA A 164 -15.19 -5.04 -15.86
CA ALA A 164 -15.04 -5.78 -14.60
C ALA A 164 -13.93 -6.83 -14.62
N SER A 165 -13.49 -7.26 -15.80
CA SER A 165 -12.63 -8.45 -15.96
C SER A 165 -11.17 -8.13 -16.25
N GLY A 166 -10.84 -6.89 -16.59
CA GLY A 166 -9.54 -6.52 -17.16
C GLY A 166 -9.34 -7.07 -18.56
N TRP A 167 -10.44 -7.19 -19.31
CA TRP A 167 -10.41 -7.45 -20.74
C TRP A 167 -9.69 -6.30 -21.46
N PRO A 168 -8.90 -6.56 -22.52
CA PRO A 168 -8.12 -5.53 -23.19
C PRO A 168 -8.98 -4.35 -23.65
N ASP A 169 -8.54 -3.15 -23.25
CA ASP A 169 -9.04 -1.85 -23.70
C ASP A 169 -7.90 -0.84 -23.53
N PRO A 170 -7.63 0.06 -24.51
CA PRO A 170 -6.55 1.04 -24.42
C PRO A 170 -6.63 1.99 -23.20
N ASN A 171 -7.83 2.23 -22.68
CA ASN A 171 -8.06 3.06 -21.51
C ASN A 171 -8.14 2.23 -20.22
N HIS A 172 -7.90 0.92 -20.26
CA HIS A 172 -7.90 0.05 -19.08
C HIS A 172 -6.47 -0.22 -18.60
N TYR A 173 -6.05 0.45 -17.54
CA TYR A 173 -4.69 0.39 -17.02
C TYR A 173 -4.63 0.55 -15.49
N SER A 174 -3.51 0.17 -14.92
CA SER A 174 -3.13 0.42 -13.52
C SER A 174 -1.61 0.51 -13.44
N THR A 175 -1.07 0.72 -12.25
CA THR A 175 0.36 0.58 -11.95
C THR A 175 0.62 -0.53 -10.94
N ALA A 176 1.86 -0.99 -10.80
CA ALA A 176 2.19 -1.99 -9.79
C ALA A 176 1.92 -1.46 -8.37
N ARG A 177 2.20 -0.17 -8.14
CA ARG A 177 1.94 0.52 -6.87
C ARG A 177 0.44 0.60 -6.54
N ASP A 178 -0.40 0.90 -7.51
CA ASP A 178 -1.84 0.96 -7.27
C ASP A 178 -2.44 -0.43 -7.00
N LEU A 179 -1.98 -1.44 -7.74
CA LEU A 179 -2.40 -2.83 -7.47
C LEU A 179 -1.93 -3.31 -6.08
N SER A 180 -0.82 -2.82 -5.54
CA SER A 180 -0.40 -3.15 -4.17
C SER A 180 -1.29 -2.48 -3.12
N LYS A 181 -1.75 -1.24 -3.34
CA LYS A 181 -2.77 -0.58 -2.49
C LYS A 181 -4.08 -1.37 -2.48
N MET A 182 -4.52 -1.83 -3.65
CA MET A 182 -5.70 -2.69 -3.79
C MET A 182 -5.53 -4.00 -3.00
N ALA A 183 -4.36 -4.64 -3.07
CA ALA A 183 -4.06 -5.84 -2.30
C ALA A 183 -4.06 -5.59 -0.78
N VAL A 184 -3.49 -4.46 -0.32
CA VAL A 184 -3.51 -4.06 1.09
C VAL A 184 -4.95 -3.88 1.57
N SER A 185 -5.78 -3.15 0.82
CA SER A 185 -7.20 -2.96 1.16
C SER A 185 -7.97 -4.27 1.20
N LEU A 186 -7.76 -5.15 0.21
CA LEU A 186 -8.40 -6.47 0.20
C LEU A 186 -8.14 -7.25 1.50
N ILE A 187 -6.87 -7.34 1.92
CA ILE A 187 -6.47 -8.12 3.09
C ILE A 187 -6.94 -7.45 4.39
N ARG A 188 -6.86 -6.12 4.47
CA ARG A 188 -7.20 -5.35 5.66
C ARG A 188 -8.69 -5.26 5.91
N ASP A 189 -9.46 -4.99 4.86
CA ASP A 189 -10.87 -4.58 4.97
C ASP A 189 -11.84 -5.77 4.85
N TYR A 190 -11.37 -6.90 4.29
CA TYR A 190 -12.16 -8.12 4.08
C TYR A 190 -11.46 -9.41 4.56
N PRO A 191 -10.89 -9.45 5.79
CA PRO A 191 -10.21 -10.63 6.31
C PRO A 191 -11.10 -11.87 6.40
N GLU A 192 -12.43 -11.68 6.52
CA GLU A 192 -13.43 -12.75 6.55
C GLU A 192 -13.61 -13.45 5.19
N PHE A 193 -13.36 -12.76 4.07
CA PHE A 193 -13.50 -13.29 2.71
C PHE A 193 -12.17 -13.62 2.04
N TYR A 194 -11.07 -13.03 2.51
CA TYR A 194 -9.73 -13.26 1.97
C TYR A 194 -9.31 -14.76 1.90
N PRO A 195 -9.70 -15.65 2.82
CA PRO A 195 -9.36 -17.08 2.74
C PRO A 195 -9.75 -17.77 1.42
N ILE A 196 -10.76 -17.27 0.68
CA ILE A 196 -11.17 -17.84 -0.61
C ILE A 196 -10.01 -17.81 -1.63
N PHE A 197 -9.12 -16.81 -1.54
CA PHE A 197 -7.95 -16.69 -2.42
C PHE A 197 -6.90 -17.80 -2.25
N SER A 198 -6.96 -18.52 -1.12
CA SER A 198 -6.07 -19.64 -0.78
C SER A 198 -6.64 -21.02 -1.14
N GLU A 199 -7.91 -21.09 -1.55
CA GLU A 199 -8.52 -22.33 -2.03
C GLU A 199 -7.80 -22.83 -3.29
N THR A 200 -7.38 -24.10 -3.31
CA THR A 200 -6.54 -24.65 -4.38
C THR A 200 -7.31 -25.12 -5.60
N GLU A 201 -8.61 -25.36 -5.48
CA GLU A 201 -9.48 -25.77 -6.58
C GLU A 201 -10.94 -25.46 -6.27
N PHE A 202 -11.77 -25.43 -7.31
CA PHE A 202 -13.20 -25.23 -7.19
C PHE A 202 -13.94 -26.06 -8.22
N THR A 203 -15.03 -26.70 -7.78
CA THR A 203 -15.90 -27.52 -8.63
C THR A 203 -17.22 -26.80 -8.86
N PHE A 204 -17.55 -26.56 -10.12
CA PHE A 204 -18.84 -26.00 -10.54
C PHE A 204 -19.35 -26.77 -11.75
N ASN A 205 -20.65 -27.09 -11.79
CA ASN A 205 -21.25 -27.89 -12.87
C ASN A 205 -20.46 -29.18 -13.18
N GLU A 206 -20.05 -29.90 -12.13
CA GLU A 206 -19.25 -31.14 -12.23
C GLU A 206 -17.85 -30.95 -12.84
N ILE A 207 -17.41 -29.70 -13.05
CA ILE A 207 -16.09 -29.36 -13.58
C ILE A 207 -15.22 -28.81 -12.45
N THR A 208 -14.23 -29.60 -12.02
CA THR A 208 -13.18 -29.17 -11.09
C THR A 208 -12.08 -28.42 -11.86
N GLN A 209 -11.74 -27.22 -11.39
CA GLN A 209 -10.64 -26.44 -11.95
C GLN A 209 -9.69 -25.98 -10.84
N PRO A 210 -8.36 -26.07 -11.04
CA PRO A 210 -7.38 -25.64 -10.07
C PRO A 210 -7.28 -24.11 -10.02
N ASN A 211 -6.84 -23.60 -8.87
CA ASN A 211 -6.50 -22.20 -8.71
C ASN A 211 -5.31 -21.84 -9.61
N ARG A 212 -5.44 -20.75 -10.36
CA ARG A 212 -4.41 -20.29 -11.30
C ARG A 212 -3.21 -19.63 -10.63
N ASN A 213 -3.25 -19.37 -9.33
CA ASN A 213 -2.15 -18.76 -8.60
C ASN A 213 -1.03 -19.80 -8.34
N PRO A 214 0.14 -19.69 -9.02
CA PRO A 214 1.20 -20.67 -8.87
C PRO A 214 1.91 -20.59 -7.51
N LEU A 215 1.68 -19.55 -6.71
CA LEU A 215 2.31 -19.40 -5.40
C LEU A 215 1.71 -20.33 -4.35
N LEU A 216 0.44 -20.70 -4.48
CA LEU A 216 -0.25 -21.61 -3.55
C LEU A 216 0.37 -23.02 -3.54
N TYR A 217 1.04 -23.40 -4.62
CA TYR A 217 1.71 -24.70 -4.78
C TYR A 217 3.21 -24.63 -4.45
N ARG A 218 3.64 -23.59 -3.74
CA ARG A 218 5.03 -23.39 -3.33
C ARG A 218 5.13 -23.10 -1.85
N ASP A 219 6.21 -23.59 -1.24
CA ASP A 219 6.53 -23.35 0.17
C ASP A 219 7.15 -21.96 0.41
N VAL A 220 6.37 -20.92 0.11
CA VAL A 220 6.74 -19.50 0.30
C VAL A 220 5.77 -18.76 1.22
N GLY A 221 4.89 -19.50 1.91
CA GLY A 221 3.87 -18.94 2.82
C GLY A 221 2.76 -18.18 2.10
N ALA A 222 2.51 -18.47 0.82
CA ALA A 222 1.55 -17.73 0.01
C ALA A 222 0.09 -18.10 0.31
N ASP A 223 -0.78 -17.10 0.27
CA ASP A 223 -2.22 -17.24 0.51
C ASP A 223 -3.08 -16.41 -0.47
N GLY A 224 -2.47 -15.88 -1.53
CA GLY A 224 -3.15 -15.08 -2.54
C GLY A 224 -2.18 -14.49 -3.57
N ILE A 225 -2.63 -13.65 -4.52
CA ILE A 225 -4.01 -13.18 -4.69
C ILE A 225 -4.49 -13.52 -6.11
N LYS A 226 -3.92 -12.91 -7.15
CA LYS A 226 -4.48 -13.02 -8.49
C LYS A 226 -3.45 -12.95 -9.60
N THR A 227 -3.54 -13.87 -10.54
CA THR A 227 -2.76 -13.84 -11.79
C THR A 227 -3.45 -12.99 -12.87
N GLY A 228 -2.62 -12.42 -13.76
CA GLY A 228 -3.01 -11.76 -15.00
C GLY A 228 -2.20 -12.28 -16.19
N HIS A 229 -2.83 -12.33 -17.36
CA HIS A 229 -2.14 -12.57 -18.63
C HIS A 229 -2.98 -12.03 -19.80
N THR A 230 -2.32 -11.29 -20.68
CA THR A 230 -2.75 -10.92 -22.04
C THR A 230 -1.49 -10.85 -22.90
N GLU A 231 -1.63 -10.89 -24.22
CA GLU A 231 -0.49 -10.76 -25.14
C GLU A 231 0.21 -9.40 -24.94
N ASP A 232 -0.56 -8.33 -24.80
CA ASP A 232 -0.03 -6.97 -24.60
C ASP A 232 0.63 -6.76 -23.22
N GLY A 233 0.03 -7.30 -22.17
CA GLY A 233 0.50 -7.14 -20.78
C GLY A 233 1.59 -8.12 -20.35
N GLY A 234 1.80 -9.21 -21.11
CA GLY A 234 2.61 -10.33 -20.67
C GLY A 234 2.01 -11.05 -19.46
N TYR A 235 2.86 -11.71 -18.68
CA TYR A 235 2.44 -12.45 -17.49
C TYR A 235 2.63 -11.62 -16.21
N GLY A 236 1.55 -11.46 -15.44
CA GLY A 236 1.53 -10.71 -14.19
C GLY A 236 0.90 -11.46 -13.03
N LEU A 237 1.17 -10.98 -11.81
CA LEU A 237 0.70 -11.56 -10.56
C LEU A 237 0.65 -10.50 -9.45
N ILE A 238 -0.46 -10.48 -8.71
CA ILE A 238 -0.56 -9.94 -7.35
C ILE A 238 -0.46 -11.12 -6.39
N GLY A 239 0.54 -11.11 -5.52
CA GLY A 239 0.86 -12.18 -4.59
C GLY A 239 0.89 -11.65 -3.16
N SER A 240 0.46 -12.46 -2.22
CA SER A 240 0.71 -12.21 -0.80
C SER A 240 1.09 -13.51 -0.12
N GLY A 241 1.88 -13.37 0.94
CA GLY A 241 2.20 -14.46 1.83
C GLY A 241 2.61 -13.95 3.20
N SER A 242 2.52 -14.85 4.17
CA SER A 242 2.90 -14.57 5.55
C SER A 242 3.82 -15.66 6.09
N ARG A 243 4.78 -15.23 6.92
CA ARG A 243 5.68 -16.11 7.66
C ARG A 243 6.04 -15.42 8.97
N ASP A 244 6.02 -16.17 10.06
CA ASP A 244 6.37 -15.70 11.42
C ASP A 244 5.60 -14.43 11.84
N GLY A 245 4.31 -14.35 11.49
CA GLY A 245 3.44 -13.22 11.83
C GLY A 245 3.64 -11.95 11.00
N ARG A 246 4.57 -11.96 10.04
CA ARG A 246 4.81 -10.86 9.09
C ARG A 246 4.22 -11.19 7.73
N ARG A 247 3.71 -10.17 7.03
CA ARG A 247 3.14 -10.31 5.68
C ARG A 247 3.85 -9.44 4.65
N ALA A 248 4.00 -9.98 3.46
CA ALA A 248 4.48 -9.24 2.30
C ALA A 248 3.48 -9.32 1.14
N ILE A 249 3.51 -8.29 0.29
CA ILE A 249 2.76 -8.24 -0.97
C ILE A 249 3.75 -8.03 -2.10
N VAL A 250 3.60 -8.79 -3.19
CA VAL A 250 4.36 -8.65 -4.42
C VAL A 250 3.40 -8.40 -5.57
N VAL A 251 3.70 -7.41 -6.41
CA VAL A 251 3.03 -7.23 -7.70
C VAL A 251 4.08 -7.23 -8.78
N VAL A 252 3.92 -8.07 -9.79
CA VAL A 252 4.78 -8.11 -10.98
C VAL A 252 3.96 -8.14 -12.25
N ASN A 253 4.52 -7.60 -13.34
CA ASN A 253 3.92 -7.68 -14.66
C ASN A 253 4.97 -7.70 -15.79
N GLY A 254 4.53 -8.04 -17.00
CA GLY A 254 5.38 -8.01 -18.20
C GLY A 254 6.40 -9.15 -18.29
N LEU A 255 6.21 -10.23 -17.53
CA LEU A 255 7.06 -11.43 -17.64
C LEU A 255 6.74 -12.20 -18.93
N SER A 256 7.72 -12.94 -19.43
CA SER A 256 7.67 -13.57 -20.76
C SER A 256 6.87 -14.88 -20.80
N SER A 257 6.68 -15.54 -19.65
CA SER A 257 5.98 -16.83 -19.60
C SER A 257 5.31 -17.10 -18.26
N SER A 258 4.35 -18.03 -18.25
CA SER A 258 3.71 -18.52 -17.02
C SER A 258 4.74 -19.10 -16.03
N LYS A 259 5.75 -19.81 -16.55
CA LYS A 259 6.85 -20.38 -15.74
C LYS A 259 7.68 -19.28 -15.10
N GLU A 260 8.04 -18.24 -15.86
CA GLU A 260 8.80 -17.11 -15.35
C GLU A 260 8.01 -16.34 -14.28
N ARG A 261 6.74 -16.02 -14.54
CA ARG A 261 5.82 -15.47 -13.52
C ARG A 261 5.82 -16.28 -12.25
N ALA A 262 5.69 -17.59 -12.37
CA ALA A 262 5.64 -18.48 -11.24
C ALA A 262 6.96 -18.40 -10.44
N THR A 263 8.12 -18.57 -11.09
CA THR A 263 9.43 -18.59 -10.42
C THR A 263 9.78 -17.24 -9.81
N GLU A 264 9.63 -16.16 -10.57
CA GLU A 264 10.08 -14.84 -10.14
C GLU A 264 9.24 -14.28 -9.01
N SER A 265 7.91 -14.43 -9.07
CA SER A 265 7.03 -14.00 -7.98
C SER A 265 7.32 -14.74 -6.68
N ALA A 266 7.62 -16.04 -6.76
CA ALA A 266 7.94 -16.85 -5.59
C ALA A 266 9.28 -16.45 -4.98
N LYS A 267 10.29 -16.18 -5.82
CA LYS A 267 11.60 -15.68 -5.42
C LYS A 267 11.50 -14.33 -4.69
N LEU A 268 10.75 -13.38 -5.26
CA LEU A 268 10.53 -12.06 -4.67
C LEU A 268 9.78 -12.14 -3.33
N LEU A 269 8.70 -12.93 -3.27
CA LEU A 269 7.93 -13.12 -2.03
C LEU A 269 8.78 -13.78 -0.93
N ALA A 270 9.50 -14.85 -1.27
CA ALA A 270 10.37 -15.55 -0.33
C ALA A 270 11.49 -14.64 0.19
N TRP A 271 12.13 -13.87 -0.69
CA TRP A 271 13.13 -12.88 -0.30
C TRP A 271 12.56 -11.83 0.63
N ALA A 272 11.38 -11.27 0.30
CA ALA A 272 10.73 -10.27 1.13
C ALA A 272 10.52 -10.79 2.55
N LEU A 273 9.99 -12.01 2.71
CA LEU A 273 9.68 -12.63 4.01
C LEU A 273 10.93 -13.09 4.77
N GLN A 274 12.00 -13.48 4.07
CA GLN A 274 13.20 -14.05 4.69
C GLN A 274 14.26 -13.00 5.03
N SER A 275 14.45 -11.99 4.20
CA SER A 275 15.55 -11.01 4.33
C SER A 275 15.25 -9.85 5.27
N PHE A 276 14.00 -9.67 5.68
CA PHE A 276 13.57 -8.56 6.53
C PHE A 276 12.77 -9.04 7.74
N GLU A 277 12.78 -8.24 8.80
CA GLU A 277 11.99 -8.43 10.01
C GLU A 277 11.33 -7.11 10.44
N ASN A 278 10.20 -7.21 11.13
CA ASN A 278 9.48 -6.07 11.68
C ASN A 278 9.78 -5.98 13.19
N LYS A 279 10.38 -4.87 13.64
CA LYS A 279 10.71 -4.61 15.04
C LYS A 279 9.97 -3.40 15.58
N ALA A 280 9.26 -3.58 16.68
CA ALA A 280 8.73 -2.46 17.46
C ALA A 280 9.90 -1.76 18.16
N VAL A 281 10.17 -0.51 17.79
CA VAL A 281 11.31 0.26 18.31
C VAL A 281 10.92 1.35 19.30
N ILE A 282 9.66 1.82 19.23
CA ILE A 282 9.09 2.82 20.13
C ILE A 282 7.63 2.45 20.38
N SER A 283 7.23 2.32 21.64
CA SER A 283 5.84 2.02 22.00
C SER A 283 4.98 3.29 22.01
N ALA A 284 3.68 3.14 21.74
CA ALA A 284 2.70 4.20 21.86
C ALA A 284 2.75 4.83 23.26
N ASN A 285 2.65 6.16 23.33
CA ASN A 285 2.70 6.94 24.55
C ASN A 285 4.03 6.87 25.33
N GLN A 286 5.08 6.23 24.81
CA GLN A 286 6.42 6.30 25.38
C GLN A 286 6.91 7.77 25.34
N PRO A 287 7.34 8.37 26.47
CA PRO A 287 7.89 9.71 26.46
C PRO A 287 9.20 9.78 25.64
N LEU A 288 9.27 10.72 24.71
CA LEU A 288 10.41 10.94 23.80
C LEU A 288 11.08 12.30 24.00
N GLY A 289 10.60 13.09 24.95
CA GLY A 289 11.11 14.39 25.33
C GLY A 289 10.00 15.30 25.85
N ASP A 290 10.37 16.45 26.40
CA ASP A 290 9.45 17.42 26.99
C ASP A 290 9.47 18.70 26.16
N ALA A 291 8.34 19.03 25.52
CA ALA A 291 8.21 20.25 24.75
C ALA A 291 7.87 21.42 25.70
N PRO A 292 8.56 22.56 25.61
CA PRO A 292 8.29 23.73 26.44
C PRO A 292 6.91 24.35 26.14
N VAL A 293 6.21 24.74 27.22
CA VAL A 293 4.87 25.32 27.17
C VAL A 293 4.85 26.68 27.87
N MET A 294 4.43 27.68 27.11
CA MET A 294 4.18 29.04 27.55
C MET A 294 2.75 29.19 28.06
N TYR A 295 2.61 29.96 29.14
CA TYR A 295 1.33 30.27 29.77
C TYR A 295 0.53 29.05 30.24
N GLY A 296 1.16 27.89 30.38
CA GLY A 296 0.53 26.67 30.87
C GLY A 296 0.65 26.52 32.37
N LYS A 297 -0.31 25.83 33.00
CA LYS A 297 -0.19 25.37 34.40
C LYS A 297 1.04 24.46 34.58
N SER A 298 1.44 23.76 33.52
CA SER A 298 2.73 23.07 33.40
C SER A 298 3.62 23.83 32.42
N LYS A 299 4.93 23.86 32.70
CA LYS A 299 5.95 24.49 31.85
C LYS A 299 6.39 23.61 30.68
N THR A 300 6.03 22.35 30.70
CA THR A 300 6.35 21.39 29.65
C THR A 300 5.18 20.43 29.43
N VAL A 301 5.18 19.79 28.27
CA VAL A 301 4.30 18.66 27.94
C VAL A 301 5.14 17.54 27.35
N ALA A 302 4.94 16.32 27.85
CA ALA A 302 5.63 15.14 27.32
C ALA A 302 5.17 14.87 25.89
N ALA A 303 6.13 14.65 25.00
CA ALA A 303 5.94 14.30 23.60
C ALA A 303 6.05 12.79 23.42
N SER A 304 5.12 12.17 22.70
CA SER A 304 5.11 10.73 22.44
C SER A 304 4.51 10.42 21.06
N VAL A 305 4.59 9.16 20.62
CA VAL A 305 3.91 8.70 19.41
C VAL A 305 2.53 8.14 19.75
N SER A 306 1.55 8.34 18.87
CA SER A 306 0.16 7.90 19.09
C SER A 306 -0.07 6.40 18.89
N LYS A 307 0.83 5.73 18.18
CA LYS A 307 0.82 4.29 17.88
C LYS A 307 2.24 3.74 18.00
N ASP A 308 2.33 2.42 18.20
CA ASP A 308 3.60 1.72 18.16
C ASP A 308 4.30 1.97 16.83
N LEU A 309 5.59 2.24 16.92
CA LEU A 309 6.45 2.49 15.79
C LEU A 309 7.22 1.21 15.48
N VAL A 310 6.81 0.57 14.40
CA VAL A 310 7.40 -0.65 13.89
C VAL A 310 8.25 -0.33 12.68
N LEU A 311 9.50 -0.76 12.69
CA LEU A 311 10.42 -0.63 11.56
C LEU A 311 10.58 -1.98 10.87
N THR A 312 10.50 -1.99 9.55
CA THR A 312 11.01 -3.10 8.74
C THR A 312 12.51 -2.91 8.55
N LEU A 313 13.30 -3.87 9.01
CA LEU A 313 14.76 -3.85 9.00
C LEU A 313 15.33 -5.08 8.27
N PRO A 314 16.46 -4.97 7.58
CA PRO A 314 17.17 -6.12 7.04
C PRO A 314 17.67 -7.02 8.18
N LYS A 315 17.45 -8.33 8.09
CA LYS A 315 17.99 -9.28 9.08
C LYS A 315 19.51 -9.32 9.08
N LEU A 316 20.11 -9.16 7.90
CA LEU A 316 21.56 -9.06 7.72
C LEU A 316 21.94 -7.57 7.74
N GLY A 317 22.58 -7.12 8.82
CA GLY A 317 22.96 -5.71 9.02
C GLY A 317 22.70 -5.18 10.44
N GLY A 318 21.90 -5.90 11.23
CA GLY A 318 21.61 -5.57 12.63
C GLY A 318 20.69 -4.34 12.80
N ASP A 319 20.51 -3.92 14.05
CA ASP A 319 19.67 -2.78 14.44
C ASP A 319 20.37 -1.43 14.22
N ASN A 320 20.97 -1.25 13.05
CA ASN A 320 21.62 0.01 12.70
C ASN A 320 20.56 0.99 12.16
N TRP A 321 19.97 1.77 13.06
CA TRP A 321 19.07 2.88 12.73
C TRP A 321 19.27 4.00 13.75
N THR A 322 18.93 5.24 13.37
CA THR A 322 19.04 6.40 14.26
C THR A 322 17.69 7.07 14.44
N LYS A 323 17.51 7.78 15.56
CA LYS A 323 16.37 8.66 15.80
C LYS A 323 16.81 10.06 16.17
N THR A 324 16.12 11.05 15.61
CA THR A 324 16.27 12.46 15.94
C THR A 324 14.92 13.01 16.33
N VAL A 325 14.78 13.48 17.58
CA VAL A 325 13.57 14.12 18.09
C VAL A 325 13.67 15.64 17.89
N LYS A 326 12.68 16.23 17.23
CA LYS A 326 12.55 17.67 16.98
C LYS A 326 11.30 18.19 17.67
N LEU A 327 11.45 18.78 18.85
CA LEU A 327 10.34 19.38 19.60
C LEU A 327 10.11 20.82 19.15
N LYS A 328 8.88 21.31 19.27
CA LYS A 328 8.58 22.73 19.05
C LYS A 328 9.15 23.55 20.22
N ASP A 329 9.87 24.63 19.90
CA ASP A 329 10.61 25.44 20.89
C ASP A 329 9.72 26.28 21.81
N SER A 330 8.46 26.51 21.45
CA SER A 330 7.52 27.28 22.26
C SER A 330 6.08 26.95 21.88
N LEU A 331 5.41 26.14 22.70
CA LEU A 331 3.99 25.85 22.58
C LEU A 331 3.20 26.81 23.48
N THR A 332 2.06 27.32 23.04
CA THR A 332 1.20 28.16 23.89
C THR A 332 0.02 27.35 24.40
N ALA A 333 -0.22 27.38 25.72
CA ALA A 333 -1.40 26.77 26.32
C ALA A 333 -2.70 27.50 25.89
N PRO A 334 -3.85 26.80 25.85
CA PRO A 334 -4.05 25.42 26.25
C PRO A 334 -3.57 24.40 25.21
N ILE A 335 -2.97 23.30 25.68
CA ILE A 335 -2.57 22.15 24.85
C ILE A 335 -3.51 20.99 25.15
N LYS A 336 -3.98 20.31 24.10
CA LYS A 336 -4.79 19.10 24.23
C LYS A 336 -3.96 17.84 24.02
N LYS A 337 -4.27 16.78 24.76
CA LYS A 337 -3.74 15.44 24.51
C LYS A 337 -3.98 15.08 23.04
N GLY A 338 -2.96 14.57 22.38
CA GLY A 338 -3.00 14.26 20.95
C GLY A 338 -2.62 15.42 20.03
N GLN A 339 -2.48 16.64 20.54
CA GLN A 339 -1.99 17.79 19.75
C GLN A 339 -0.53 17.58 19.35
N GLU A 340 -0.17 17.94 18.12
CA GLU A 340 1.20 17.80 17.64
C GLU A 340 2.16 18.81 18.30
N VAL A 341 3.17 18.28 18.97
CA VAL A 341 4.18 19.04 19.75
C VAL A 341 5.59 18.95 19.19
N GLY A 342 5.78 18.22 18.10
CA GLY A 342 7.07 18.05 17.44
C GLY A 342 7.03 16.92 16.41
N SER A 343 8.19 16.44 16.01
CA SER A 343 8.35 15.27 15.16
C SER A 343 9.53 14.41 15.60
N ILE A 344 9.49 13.14 15.19
CA ILE A 344 10.60 12.21 15.28
C ILE A 344 10.99 11.79 13.87
N VAL A 345 12.27 11.95 13.55
CA VAL A 345 12.87 11.46 12.31
C VAL A 345 13.62 10.18 12.63
N ILE A 346 13.29 9.10 11.92
CA ILE A 346 14.02 7.83 11.97
C ILE A 346 14.76 7.68 10.66
N ASP A 347 16.00 7.23 10.76
CA ASP A 347 16.83 6.94 9.61
C ASP A 347 17.34 5.49 9.69
N VAL A 348 17.03 4.70 8.66
CA VAL A 348 17.54 3.35 8.45
C VAL A 348 18.52 3.44 7.29
N PRO A 349 19.84 3.43 7.56
CA PRO A 349 20.88 3.67 6.56
C PRO A 349 20.71 2.78 5.33
N ASN A 350 20.83 3.40 4.15
CA ASN A 350 20.72 2.76 2.85
C ASN A 350 19.36 2.11 2.54
N LEU A 351 18.31 2.41 3.32
CA LEU A 351 16.96 1.87 3.10
C LEU A 351 15.89 2.96 3.05
N TYR A 352 15.67 3.71 4.14
CA TYR A 352 14.69 4.81 4.16
C TYR A 352 14.89 5.74 5.37
N SER A 353 14.32 6.95 5.25
CA SER A 353 14.07 7.84 6.38
C SER A 353 12.59 8.18 6.46
N ILE A 354 12.02 8.13 7.66
CA ILE A 354 10.62 8.48 7.93
C ILE A 354 10.52 9.53 9.03
N GLU A 355 9.63 10.50 8.82
CA GLU A 355 9.22 11.46 9.84
C GLU A 355 7.83 11.11 10.36
N ARG A 356 7.63 11.17 11.68
CA ARG A 356 6.35 10.97 12.35
C ARG A 356 6.06 12.09 13.32
N PRO A 357 4.80 12.55 13.43
CA PRO A 357 4.43 13.57 14.40
C PRO A 357 4.57 13.02 15.82
N LEU A 358 5.07 13.86 16.71
CA LEU A 358 4.99 13.65 18.15
C LEU A 358 3.79 14.40 18.70
N ILE A 359 3.02 13.74 19.55
CA ILE A 359 1.80 14.26 20.15
C ILE A 359 1.99 14.50 21.65
N ALA A 360 1.22 15.45 22.18
CA ALA A 360 1.12 15.71 23.62
C ALA A 360 0.50 14.50 24.33
N SER A 361 1.20 13.96 25.34
CA SER A 361 0.72 12.81 26.13
C SER A 361 -0.45 13.16 27.06
N ASN A 362 -0.61 14.44 27.41
CA ASN A 362 -1.63 14.95 28.33
C ASN A 362 -2.07 16.38 27.97
N ASP A 363 -3.20 16.80 28.52
CA ASP A 363 -3.65 18.20 28.45
C ASP A 363 -2.72 19.10 29.28
N VAL A 364 -2.54 20.34 28.82
CA VAL A 364 -1.95 21.44 29.60
C VAL A 364 -2.91 22.61 29.56
N GLU A 365 -3.57 22.88 30.68
CA GLU A 365 -4.45 24.03 30.82
C GLU A 365 -3.67 25.34 30.86
N GLU A 366 -4.31 26.42 30.42
CA GLU A 366 -3.73 27.76 30.52
C GLU A 366 -3.73 28.32 31.95
N LEU A 367 -2.79 29.21 32.22
CA LEU A 367 -2.73 30.04 33.41
C LEU A 367 -3.88 31.07 33.40
N GLY A 368 -4.39 31.41 34.58
CA GLY A 368 -5.32 32.52 34.74
C GLY A 368 -4.69 33.87 34.35
N PHE A 369 -5.53 34.86 34.03
CA PHE A 369 -5.13 36.18 33.53
C PHE A 369 -4.01 36.86 34.34
N PHE A 370 -4.10 36.83 35.68
CA PHE A 370 -3.10 37.43 36.57
C PHE A 370 -1.72 36.75 36.46
N TRP A 371 -1.69 35.43 36.34
CA TRP A 371 -0.45 34.66 36.24
C TRP A 371 0.21 34.81 34.87
N LYS A 372 -0.58 34.97 33.79
CA LYS A 372 -0.05 35.31 32.46
C LYS A 372 0.68 36.67 32.44
N MET A 373 0.17 37.67 33.17
CA MET A 373 0.83 38.98 33.30
C MET A 373 2.19 38.89 34.00
N ILE A 374 2.30 38.07 35.06
CA ILE A 374 3.58 37.82 35.75
C ILE A 374 4.56 37.09 34.84
N GLU A 375 4.09 36.08 34.10
CA GLU A 375 4.90 35.33 33.13
C GLU A 375 5.44 36.27 32.04
N ASN A 376 4.61 37.18 31.49
CA ASN A 376 5.03 38.20 30.53
C ASN A 376 6.14 39.11 31.07
N ALA A 377 6.00 39.59 32.30
CA ALA A 377 7.03 40.41 32.94
C ALA A 377 8.34 39.63 33.11
N ARG A 378 8.26 38.34 33.44
CA ARG A 378 9.42 37.46 33.58
C ARG A 378 10.13 37.22 32.24
N ILE A 379 9.38 36.95 31.18
CA ILE A 379 9.91 36.76 29.81
C ILE A 379 10.64 38.05 29.36
N MET A 380 10.02 39.21 29.59
CA MET A 380 10.59 40.52 29.23
C MET A 380 11.89 40.84 30.00
N ILE A 381 12.02 40.39 31.25
CA ILE A 381 13.24 40.55 32.06
C ILE A 381 14.34 39.55 31.66
N MET A 382 13.97 38.33 31.26
CA MET A 382 14.92 37.25 30.95
C MET A 382 15.45 37.26 29.50
N GLY A 383 14.91 38.12 28.62
CA GLY A 383 15.50 38.40 27.30
C GLY A 383 15.55 37.19 26.37
N LYS A 384 14.50 36.36 26.33
CA LYS A 384 14.30 35.30 25.33
C LYS A 384 12.98 35.48 24.61
#